data_AF-A0A2N2M502-F1
#
_entry.id   AF-A0A2N2M502-F1
#
_cell.length_a   1.000
_cell.length_b   1.000
_cell.length_c   1.000
_cell.angle_alpha   90.00
_cell.angle_beta   90.00
_cell.angle_gamma   90.00
#
_symmetry.space_group_name_H-M   'P 1'
#
loop_
_entity.id
_entity.type
_entity.pdbx_description
1 polymer ?
#
loop_
_entity_poly.entity_id
_entity_poly.type
_entity_poly.pdbx_seq_one_letter_code
_entity_poly.pdbx_strand_id
1 'polypeptide(L)'
;NEIFLGNNGTALRFLTALVCLGRGRYILTGEKRLLERPVGPLVSALQNMGVTISCHDNCPPVEVMANGLKGGEITLTDIESSQYVSALLLCGPYTAKGITLTLEGNIVSAPYIDLTVRVMNDFGAKIIMSGKHQYTVGTQNIYEGRDYYVEGDASSASYFFLAAALAKRTIRVQSVTRKSAQGDIRLLAILEKLGCRVTDGETWVEVSADQDLAHGDMTFDMGDMPDMVPTAGVLAAYRKGRTMITNVAHLRIKESNRLAAMVTELNRIGINASELSDGLLVEGGTPHGADISTYNDHRIAMSFAVAGLITPGIEIVDKKCVDKSFPEFWQELAKL
;
A
#
# COMPACT_ATOMS: atom_id res chain seq x y z
N ASN A 1 -12.92 3.19 -26.44
CA ASN A 1 -12.52 4.19 -25.42
C ASN A 1 -11.24 3.74 -24.76
N GLU A 2 -10.14 4.46 -24.96
CA GLU A 2 -8.88 4.19 -24.27
C GLU A 2 -8.84 4.99 -22.96
N ILE A 3 -8.36 4.37 -21.88
CA ILE A 3 -8.21 4.97 -20.55
C ILE A 3 -6.72 4.84 -20.17
N PHE A 4 -6.01 5.97 -20.18
CA PHE A 4 -4.61 6.04 -19.78
C PHE A 4 -4.50 6.31 -18.27
N LEU A 5 -3.74 5.48 -17.55
CA LEU A 5 -3.72 5.43 -16.09
C LEU A 5 -2.37 5.79 -15.45
N GLY A 6 -1.38 6.23 -16.25
CA GLY A 6 -0.03 6.46 -15.77
C GLY A 6 0.57 5.20 -15.13
N ASN A 7 1.11 5.32 -13.91
CA ASN A 7 1.54 4.20 -13.07
C ASN A 7 0.58 3.94 -11.88
N ASN A 8 -0.72 4.21 -12.04
CA ASN A 8 -1.71 4.05 -10.97
C ASN A 8 -2.27 2.62 -10.92
N GLY A 9 -1.72 1.82 -10.01
CA GLY A 9 -2.14 0.44 -9.85
C GLY A 9 -3.59 0.29 -9.40
N THR A 10 -4.04 1.11 -8.46
CA THR A 10 -5.40 1.06 -7.92
C THR A 10 -6.42 1.38 -9.00
N ALA A 11 -6.19 2.45 -9.77
CA ALA A 11 -7.07 2.84 -10.87
C ALA A 11 -7.16 1.72 -11.93
N LEU A 12 -6.05 1.05 -12.26
CA LEU A 12 -6.07 -0.10 -13.18
C LEU A 12 -7.02 -1.19 -12.71
N ARG A 13 -6.90 -1.66 -11.46
CA ARG A 13 -7.73 -2.77 -10.97
C ARG A 13 -9.18 -2.34 -10.80
N PHE A 14 -9.42 -1.19 -10.19
CA PHE A 14 -10.78 -0.73 -9.90
C PHE A 14 -11.54 -0.39 -11.17
N LEU A 15 -10.92 0.33 -12.10
CA LEU A 15 -11.57 0.68 -13.36
C LEU A 15 -11.76 -0.53 -14.26
N THR A 16 -10.87 -1.53 -14.23
CA THR A 16 -11.06 -2.78 -14.98
C THR A 16 -12.37 -3.46 -14.60
N ALA A 17 -12.67 -3.59 -13.31
CA ALA A 17 -13.96 -4.12 -12.85
C ALA A 17 -15.12 -3.16 -13.12
N LEU A 18 -14.94 -1.86 -12.86
CA LEU A 18 -15.99 -0.85 -12.99
C LEU A 18 -16.53 -0.74 -14.42
N VAL A 19 -15.66 -0.69 -15.43
CA VAL A 19 -16.11 -0.55 -16.83
C VAL A 19 -16.95 -1.74 -17.28
N CYS A 20 -16.79 -2.91 -16.64
CA CYS A 20 -17.58 -4.10 -16.94
C CYS A 20 -19.06 -3.95 -16.55
N LEU A 21 -19.39 -3.04 -15.61
CA LEU A 21 -20.79 -2.71 -15.27
C LEU A 21 -21.49 -1.97 -16.42
N GLY A 22 -20.73 -1.28 -17.27
CA GLY A 22 -21.23 -0.50 -18.40
C GLY A 22 -21.45 -1.31 -19.67
N ARG A 23 -21.46 -0.61 -20.80
CA ARG A 23 -21.56 -1.19 -22.15
C ARG A 23 -20.52 -0.55 -23.08
N GLY A 24 -19.87 -1.35 -23.91
CA GLY A 24 -18.97 -0.87 -24.96
C GLY A 24 -17.54 -1.43 -24.86
N ARG A 25 -16.66 -0.94 -25.74
CA ARG A 25 -15.25 -1.36 -25.81
C ARG A 25 -14.33 -0.38 -25.07
N TYR A 26 -13.58 -0.91 -24.11
CA TYR A 26 -12.59 -0.19 -23.31
C TYR A 26 -11.20 -0.80 -23.46
N ILE A 27 -10.17 0.04 -23.40
CA ILE A 27 -8.77 -0.37 -23.33
C ILE A 27 -8.15 0.37 -22.16
N LEU A 28 -7.72 -0.34 -21.13
CA LEU A 28 -7.05 0.24 -19.96
C LEU A 28 -5.55 0.02 -20.11
N THR A 29 -4.79 1.12 -20.13
CA THR A 29 -3.34 1.12 -20.37
C THR A 29 -2.64 2.18 -19.52
N GLY A 30 -1.32 2.26 -19.59
CA GLY A 30 -0.55 3.27 -18.88
C GLY A 30 0.91 3.28 -19.27
N GLU A 31 1.75 3.77 -18.36
CA GLU A 31 3.20 3.82 -18.53
C GLU A 31 3.82 2.43 -18.54
N LYS A 32 5.04 2.32 -19.08
CA LYS A 32 5.81 1.07 -19.17
C LYS A 32 5.75 0.24 -17.89
N ARG A 33 5.95 0.87 -16.73
CA ARG A 33 5.93 0.16 -15.44
C ARG A 33 4.56 -0.38 -15.08
N LEU A 34 3.45 0.30 -15.43
CA LEU A 34 2.11 -0.23 -15.22
C LEU A 34 1.85 -1.48 -16.08
N LEU A 35 2.42 -1.53 -17.28
CA LEU A 35 2.31 -2.69 -18.20
C LEU A 35 3.03 -3.95 -17.68
N GLU A 36 3.83 -3.83 -16.62
CA GLU A 36 4.49 -4.95 -15.95
C GLU A 36 3.76 -5.38 -14.66
N ARG A 37 2.66 -4.70 -14.31
CA ARG A 37 1.95 -4.92 -13.05
C ARG A 37 0.83 -5.97 -13.24
N PRO A 38 0.78 -7.01 -12.40
CA PRO A 38 -0.19 -8.09 -12.57
C PRO A 38 -1.65 -7.62 -12.49
N VAL A 39 -2.49 -8.14 -13.37
CA VAL A 39 -3.94 -7.96 -13.41
C VAL A 39 -4.68 -9.26 -13.84
N GLY A 40 -3.93 -10.28 -14.30
CA GLY A 40 -4.44 -11.57 -14.75
C GLY A 40 -5.47 -12.21 -13.82
N PRO A 41 -5.24 -12.34 -12.49
CA PRO A 41 -6.23 -12.91 -11.59
C PRO A 41 -7.59 -12.20 -11.60
N LEU A 42 -7.59 -10.86 -11.70
CA LEU A 42 -8.82 -10.09 -11.84
C LEU A 42 -9.48 -10.32 -13.22
N VAL A 43 -8.69 -10.36 -14.28
CA VAL A 43 -9.17 -10.66 -15.64
C VAL A 43 -9.84 -12.04 -15.68
N SER A 44 -9.20 -13.07 -15.14
CA SER A 44 -9.75 -14.43 -15.07
C SER A 44 -11.06 -14.48 -14.26
N ALA A 45 -11.13 -13.77 -13.14
CA ALA A 45 -12.36 -13.67 -12.35
C ALA A 45 -13.50 -13.03 -13.16
N LEU A 46 -13.24 -11.94 -13.87
CA LEU A 46 -14.22 -11.26 -14.71
C LEU A 46 -14.64 -12.12 -15.93
N GLN A 47 -13.73 -12.90 -16.52
CA GLN A 47 -14.05 -13.89 -17.55
C GLN A 47 -15.01 -14.96 -17.04
N ASN A 48 -14.78 -15.48 -15.83
CA ASN A 48 -15.67 -16.45 -15.19
C ASN A 48 -17.06 -15.85 -14.90
N MET A 49 -17.15 -14.53 -14.71
CA MET A 49 -18.41 -13.79 -14.61
C MET A 49 -19.06 -13.50 -15.98
N GLY A 50 -18.48 -14.00 -17.07
CA GLY A 50 -19.00 -13.91 -18.43
C GLY A 50 -18.64 -12.62 -19.17
N VAL A 51 -17.66 -11.85 -18.70
CA VAL A 51 -17.16 -10.67 -19.41
C VAL A 51 -16.22 -11.12 -20.53
N THR A 52 -16.36 -10.52 -21.72
CA THR A 52 -15.37 -10.65 -22.78
C THR A 52 -14.22 -9.68 -22.50
N ILE A 53 -13.15 -10.18 -21.90
CA ILE A 53 -12.00 -9.39 -21.45
C ILE A 53 -10.71 -10.16 -21.70
N SER A 54 -9.62 -9.46 -22.06
CA SER A 54 -8.30 -10.04 -22.26
C SER A 54 -7.19 -9.11 -21.78
N CYS A 55 -6.03 -9.69 -21.51
CA CYS A 55 -4.78 -9.02 -21.23
C CYS A 55 -3.62 -9.87 -21.77
N HIS A 56 -2.42 -9.31 -21.89
CA HIS A 56 -1.26 -10.03 -22.39
C HIS A 56 -0.31 -10.36 -21.23
N ASP A 57 0.13 -11.62 -21.12
CA ASP A 57 1.03 -12.09 -20.05
C ASP A 57 0.59 -11.66 -18.64
N ASN A 58 -0.71 -11.76 -18.37
CA ASN A 58 -1.33 -11.35 -17.10
C ASN A 58 -1.18 -9.86 -16.74
N CYS A 59 -0.80 -9.01 -17.69
CA CYS A 59 -0.53 -7.59 -17.49
C CYS A 59 -1.26 -6.71 -18.54
N PRO A 60 -1.40 -5.40 -18.28
CA PRO A 60 -2.00 -4.48 -19.25
C PRO A 60 -1.20 -4.39 -20.57
N PRO A 61 -1.81 -3.90 -21.67
CA PRO A 61 -3.15 -3.34 -21.76
C PRO A 61 -4.26 -4.36 -21.49
N VAL A 62 -5.35 -3.91 -20.86
CA VAL A 62 -6.54 -4.74 -20.62
C VAL A 62 -7.63 -4.30 -21.59
N GLU A 63 -8.06 -5.20 -22.47
CA GLU A 63 -9.15 -4.95 -23.40
C GLU A 63 -10.45 -5.54 -22.87
N VAL A 64 -11.49 -4.71 -22.79
CA VAL A 64 -12.79 -5.10 -22.25
C VAL A 64 -13.87 -4.83 -23.29
N MET A 65 -14.68 -5.83 -23.60
CA MET A 65 -15.98 -5.66 -24.25
C MET A 65 -17.07 -5.82 -23.19
N ALA A 66 -17.48 -4.69 -22.61
CA ALA A 66 -18.42 -4.63 -21.51
C ALA A 66 -19.87 -4.75 -22.01
N ASN A 67 -20.67 -5.52 -21.27
CA ASN A 67 -22.11 -5.66 -21.50
C ASN A 67 -22.84 -5.98 -20.18
N GLY A 68 -22.48 -5.27 -19.11
CA GLY A 68 -22.91 -5.57 -17.75
C GLY A 68 -22.13 -6.71 -17.09
N LEU A 69 -22.23 -6.79 -15.76
CA LEU A 69 -21.53 -7.78 -14.94
C LEU A 69 -22.53 -8.70 -14.24
N LYS A 70 -22.39 -10.01 -14.44
CA LYS A 70 -23.37 -10.98 -13.91
C LYS A 70 -23.32 -11.11 -12.39
N GLY A 71 -22.15 -11.01 -11.78
CA GLY A 71 -21.98 -11.39 -10.38
C GLY A 71 -21.92 -12.91 -10.21
N GLY A 72 -22.20 -13.38 -8.99
CA GLY A 72 -22.22 -14.80 -8.61
C GLY A 72 -21.11 -15.18 -7.63
N GLU A 73 -20.81 -16.47 -7.58
CA GLU A 73 -19.75 -17.04 -6.73
C GLU A 73 -18.38 -16.90 -7.42
N ILE A 74 -17.40 -16.44 -6.66
CA ILE A 74 -16.03 -16.21 -7.14
C ILE A 74 -15.08 -16.74 -6.06
N THR A 75 -14.11 -17.54 -6.47
CA THR A 75 -12.99 -17.93 -5.62
C THR A 75 -11.70 -17.34 -6.15
N LEU A 76 -10.93 -16.68 -5.29
CA LEU A 76 -9.58 -16.22 -5.60
C LEU A 76 -8.60 -16.95 -4.67
N THR A 77 -7.54 -17.52 -5.25
CA THR A 77 -6.55 -18.31 -4.53
C THR A 77 -5.18 -17.63 -4.61
N ASP A 78 -4.45 -17.62 -3.51
CA ASP A 78 -3.08 -17.08 -3.41
C ASP A 78 -2.95 -15.66 -3.98
N ILE A 79 -3.80 -14.76 -3.48
CA ILE A 79 -3.87 -13.40 -4.01
C ILE A 79 -2.66 -12.56 -3.60
N GLU A 80 -1.94 -12.04 -4.60
CA GLU A 80 -0.79 -11.17 -4.39
C GLU A 80 -1.18 -9.68 -4.25
N SER A 81 -2.46 -9.37 -4.45
CA SER A 81 -3.00 -8.01 -4.37
C SER A 81 -4.43 -7.99 -3.84
N SER A 82 -4.64 -7.34 -2.70
CA SER A 82 -5.97 -7.04 -2.15
C SER A 82 -6.83 -6.19 -3.09
N GLN A 83 -6.22 -5.46 -4.02
CA GLN A 83 -6.94 -4.60 -4.98
C GLN A 83 -7.88 -5.38 -5.91
N TYR A 84 -7.60 -6.66 -6.18
CA TYR A 84 -8.51 -7.51 -6.97
C TYR A 84 -9.82 -7.74 -6.23
N VAL A 85 -9.71 -8.05 -4.94
CA VAL A 85 -10.85 -8.27 -4.05
C VAL A 85 -11.67 -6.99 -3.94
N SER A 86 -11.01 -5.87 -3.61
CA SER A 86 -11.67 -4.58 -3.49
C SER A 86 -12.39 -4.17 -4.78
N ALA A 87 -11.77 -4.35 -5.95
CA ALA A 87 -12.37 -4.03 -7.24
C ALA A 87 -13.69 -4.79 -7.48
N LEU A 88 -13.70 -6.09 -7.17
CA LEU A 88 -14.88 -6.94 -7.30
C LEU A 88 -15.95 -6.55 -6.29
N LEU A 89 -15.60 -6.43 -5.00
CA LEU A 89 -16.54 -6.07 -3.94
C LEU A 89 -17.23 -4.73 -4.24
N LEU A 90 -16.46 -3.72 -4.65
CA LEU A 90 -17.00 -2.38 -4.98
C LEU A 90 -18.06 -2.44 -6.08
N CYS A 91 -17.93 -3.35 -7.04
CA CYS A 91 -18.91 -3.54 -8.12
C CYS A 91 -20.10 -4.41 -7.71
N GLY A 92 -19.99 -5.17 -6.62
CA GLY A 92 -20.97 -6.15 -6.14
C GLY A 92 -22.42 -5.67 -6.15
N PRO A 93 -22.75 -4.49 -5.58
CA PRO A 93 -24.12 -3.99 -5.51
C PRO A 93 -24.78 -3.75 -6.87
N TYR A 94 -23.99 -3.53 -7.93
CA TYR A 94 -24.46 -3.24 -9.28
C TYR A 94 -24.41 -4.44 -10.23
N THR A 95 -24.00 -5.61 -9.74
CA THR A 95 -24.05 -6.84 -10.54
C THR A 95 -25.46 -7.41 -10.60
N ALA A 96 -25.75 -8.25 -11.59
CA ALA A 96 -27.09 -8.86 -11.73
C ALA A 96 -27.47 -9.79 -10.56
N LYS A 97 -26.49 -10.44 -9.91
CA LYS A 97 -26.72 -11.46 -8.87
C LYS A 97 -26.11 -11.14 -7.51
N GLY A 98 -25.43 -10.00 -7.36
CA GLY A 98 -24.53 -9.78 -6.23
C GLY A 98 -23.23 -10.58 -6.39
N ILE A 99 -22.36 -10.53 -5.40
CA ILE A 99 -21.09 -11.27 -5.39
C ILE A 99 -20.94 -12.03 -4.08
N THR A 100 -20.61 -13.32 -4.16
CA THR A 100 -20.10 -14.11 -3.03
C THR A 100 -18.65 -14.47 -3.35
N LEU A 101 -17.71 -13.81 -2.68
CA LEU A 101 -16.29 -13.93 -2.92
C LEU A 101 -15.62 -14.71 -1.79
N THR A 102 -14.92 -15.79 -2.13
CA THR A 102 -14.14 -16.61 -1.19
C THR A 102 -12.66 -16.46 -1.50
N LEU A 103 -11.83 -16.22 -0.48
CA LEU A 103 -10.38 -16.21 -0.60
C LEU A 103 -9.77 -17.46 0.01
N GLU A 104 -8.89 -18.11 -0.75
CA GLU A 104 -8.18 -19.32 -0.36
C GLU A 104 -6.66 -19.13 -0.45
N GLY A 105 -5.91 -19.91 0.32
CA GLY A 105 -4.44 -19.86 0.31
C GLY A 105 -3.87 -18.63 1.02
N ASN A 106 -2.74 -18.13 0.52
CA ASN A 106 -2.05 -16.98 1.08
C ASN A 106 -2.76 -15.67 0.74
N ILE A 107 -2.97 -14.82 1.74
CA ILE A 107 -3.65 -13.53 1.60
C ILE A 107 -2.77 -12.47 2.23
N VAL A 108 -2.35 -11.51 1.40
CA VAL A 108 -1.58 -10.34 1.84
C VAL A 108 -2.47 -9.11 1.84
N SER A 109 -2.10 -8.09 2.63
CA SER A 109 -2.76 -6.79 2.59
C SER A 109 -4.26 -6.85 2.97
N ALA A 110 -4.64 -7.76 3.88
CA ALA A 110 -6.03 -7.92 4.32
C ALA A 110 -6.68 -6.64 4.89
N PRO A 111 -5.96 -5.76 5.63
CA PRO A 111 -6.54 -4.52 6.13
C PRO A 111 -7.09 -3.58 5.05
N TYR A 112 -6.58 -3.65 3.81
CA TYR A 112 -7.13 -2.83 2.71
C TYR A 112 -8.48 -3.37 2.20
N ILE A 113 -8.75 -4.67 2.38
CA ILE A 113 -10.07 -5.26 2.13
C ILE A 113 -11.03 -4.77 3.21
N ASP A 114 -10.61 -4.78 4.48
CA ASP A 114 -11.42 -4.26 5.59
C ASP A 114 -11.75 -2.78 5.41
N LEU A 115 -10.80 -1.97 4.94
CA LEU A 115 -11.03 -0.58 4.56
C LEU A 115 -12.08 -0.46 3.45
N THR A 116 -12.02 -1.33 2.45
CA THR A 116 -13.02 -1.36 1.37
C THR A 116 -14.41 -1.68 1.94
N VAL A 117 -14.49 -2.69 2.81
CA VAL A 117 -15.75 -3.09 3.46
C VAL A 117 -16.33 -1.94 4.30
N ARG A 118 -15.50 -1.27 5.08
CA ARG A 118 -15.90 -0.10 5.88
C ARG A 118 -16.46 1.01 5.00
N VAL A 119 -15.72 1.44 3.97
CA VAL A 119 -16.18 2.50 3.06
C VAL A 119 -17.48 2.10 2.36
N MET A 120 -17.59 0.86 1.89
CA MET A 120 -18.84 0.39 1.28
C MET A 120 -20.03 0.45 2.24
N ASN A 121 -19.85 0.04 3.49
CA ASN A 121 -20.87 0.14 4.54
C ASN A 121 -21.23 1.61 4.85
N ASP A 122 -20.24 2.51 4.90
CA ASP A 122 -20.47 3.93 5.10
C ASP A 122 -21.31 4.53 3.96
N PHE A 123 -21.16 4.04 2.73
CA PHE A 123 -21.99 4.45 1.59
C PHE A 123 -23.28 3.64 1.46
N GLY A 124 -23.67 2.86 2.46
CA GLY A 124 -24.98 2.18 2.53
C GLY A 124 -25.03 0.79 1.89
N ALA A 125 -24.00 0.37 1.15
CA ALA A 125 -23.93 -1.01 0.66
C ALA A 125 -23.71 -1.97 1.83
N LYS A 126 -24.37 -3.13 1.81
CA LYS A 126 -24.23 -4.13 2.89
C LYS A 126 -23.35 -5.28 2.44
N ILE A 127 -22.30 -5.52 3.21
CA ILE A 127 -21.39 -6.65 3.02
C ILE A 127 -21.46 -7.54 4.24
N ILE A 128 -21.71 -8.82 4.01
CA ILE A 128 -21.72 -9.84 5.05
C ILE A 128 -20.41 -10.60 4.96
N MET A 129 -19.61 -10.52 6.03
CA MET A 129 -18.44 -11.37 6.20
C MET A 129 -18.87 -12.66 6.87
N SER A 130 -18.58 -13.80 6.25
CA SER A 130 -18.84 -15.13 6.79
C SER A 130 -17.52 -15.91 6.85
N GLY A 131 -17.28 -16.64 7.94
CA GLY A 131 -15.99 -17.29 8.15
C GLY A 131 -14.83 -16.30 8.15
N LYS A 132 -13.62 -16.77 7.81
CA LYS A 132 -12.40 -15.94 7.87
C LYS A 132 -12.20 -15.06 6.64
N HIS A 133 -12.52 -15.55 5.44
CA HIS A 133 -12.24 -14.83 4.18
C HIS A 133 -13.34 -15.00 3.12
N GLN A 134 -14.61 -15.00 3.53
CA GLN A 134 -15.74 -14.98 2.59
C GLN A 134 -16.56 -13.71 2.77
N TYR A 135 -16.84 -13.04 1.65
CA TYR A 135 -17.50 -11.75 1.57
C TYR A 135 -18.70 -11.86 0.65
N THR A 136 -19.88 -11.50 1.15
CA THR A 136 -21.12 -11.52 0.36
C THR A 136 -21.68 -10.12 0.23
N VAL A 137 -21.92 -9.69 -1.00
CA VAL A 137 -22.49 -8.40 -1.36
C VAL A 137 -23.77 -8.63 -2.16
N GLY A 138 -24.91 -8.22 -1.62
CA GLY A 138 -26.19 -8.32 -2.30
C GLY A 138 -26.48 -7.12 -3.21
N THR A 139 -27.56 -7.21 -3.99
CA THR A 139 -28.01 -6.14 -4.91
C THR A 139 -29.07 -5.20 -4.31
N GLN A 140 -29.53 -5.51 -3.09
CA GLN A 140 -30.63 -4.80 -2.43
C GLN A 140 -30.23 -3.44 -1.84
N ASN A 141 -28.95 -3.28 -1.46
CA ASN A 141 -28.44 -2.06 -0.85
C ASN A 141 -27.33 -1.51 -1.76
N ILE A 142 -27.68 -0.49 -2.55
CA ILE A 142 -26.75 0.20 -3.44
C ILE A 142 -26.15 1.41 -2.73
N TYR A 143 -25.10 2.00 -3.30
CA TYR A 143 -24.48 3.18 -2.69
C TYR A 143 -25.39 4.40 -2.70
N GLU A 144 -25.35 5.14 -1.60
CA GLU A 144 -26.00 6.44 -1.44
C GLU A 144 -24.96 7.56 -1.37
N GLY A 145 -25.22 8.66 -2.07
CA GLY A 145 -24.37 9.84 -2.01
C GLY A 145 -24.42 10.48 -0.63
N ARG A 146 -23.26 10.85 -0.10
CA ARG A 146 -23.13 11.51 1.21
C ARG A 146 -21.89 12.39 1.27
N ASP A 147 -21.88 13.31 2.23
CA ASP A 147 -20.65 13.94 2.68
C ASP A 147 -19.80 12.88 3.41
N TYR A 148 -18.53 12.80 3.03
CA TYR A 148 -17.61 11.80 3.54
C TYR A 148 -16.27 12.44 3.87
N TYR A 149 -15.86 12.33 5.13
CA TYR A 149 -14.54 12.78 5.56
C TYR A 149 -13.49 11.73 5.17
N VAL A 150 -12.56 12.13 4.32
CA VAL A 150 -11.41 11.29 3.96
C VAL A 150 -10.30 11.54 4.98
N GLU A 151 -9.92 10.49 5.72
CA GLU A 151 -8.81 10.55 6.67
C GLU A 151 -7.49 10.89 5.97
N GLY A 152 -6.56 11.51 6.70
CA GLY A 152 -5.18 11.67 6.24
C GLY A 152 -4.52 10.32 5.99
N ASP A 153 -3.62 10.27 5.01
CA ASP A 153 -2.95 9.04 4.60
C ASP A 153 -1.96 8.58 5.68
N ALA A 154 -2.28 7.48 6.37
CA ALA A 154 -1.44 6.90 7.42
C ALA A 154 -0.07 6.48 6.87
N SER A 155 -0.03 6.14 5.59
CA SER A 155 1.17 5.82 4.84
C SER A 155 2.15 7.02 4.81
N SER A 156 1.65 8.21 4.51
CA SER A 156 2.41 9.45 4.39
C SER A 156 2.73 10.03 5.77
N ALA A 157 1.83 9.88 6.74
CA ALA A 157 2.09 10.21 8.13
C ALA A 157 3.31 9.46 8.69
N SER A 158 3.56 8.24 8.21
CA SER A 158 4.69 7.40 8.64
C SER A 158 6.05 8.08 8.48
N TYR A 159 6.24 8.94 7.47
CA TYR A 159 7.50 9.63 7.24
C TYR A 159 7.81 10.63 8.36
N PHE A 160 6.79 11.30 8.89
CA PHE A 160 6.93 12.23 10.01
C PHE A 160 7.09 11.49 11.35
N PHE A 161 6.42 10.34 11.52
CA PHE A 161 6.66 9.48 12.67
C PHE A 161 8.08 8.90 12.67
N LEU A 162 8.60 8.53 11.50
CA LEU A 162 10.00 8.14 11.31
C LEU A 162 10.93 9.30 11.67
N ALA A 163 10.66 10.51 11.19
CA ALA A 163 11.46 11.69 11.51
C ALA A 163 11.52 11.94 13.03
N ALA A 164 10.39 11.78 13.74
CA ALA A 164 10.34 11.92 15.19
C ALA A 164 11.26 10.90 15.90
N ALA A 165 11.17 9.64 15.46
CA ALA A 165 11.96 8.54 16.01
C ALA A 165 13.46 8.72 15.79
N LEU A 166 13.87 9.10 14.57
CA LEU A 166 15.29 9.23 14.21
C LEU A 166 15.91 10.53 14.74
N ALA A 167 15.16 11.65 14.71
CA ALA A 167 15.64 12.94 15.20
C ALA A 167 15.60 13.04 16.74
N LYS A 168 14.98 12.07 17.42
CA LYS A 168 14.70 12.09 18.87
C LYS A 168 13.94 13.37 19.25
N ARG A 169 12.83 13.58 18.56
CA ARG A 169 11.94 14.74 18.75
C ARG A 169 10.50 14.27 18.94
N THR A 170 9.65 15.23 19.27
CA THR A 170 8.21 15.08 19.28
C THR A 170 7.65 15.66 17.99
N ILE A 171 6.94 14.86 17.21
CA ILE A 171 6.21 15.33 16.03
C ILE A 171 4.77 14.85 16.13
N ARG A 172 3.84 15.79 15.93
CA ARG A 172 2.41 15.54 15.85
C ARG A 172 1.93 15.68 14.42
N VAL A 173 1.25 14.65 13.93
CA VAL A 173 0.59 14.64 12.62
C VAL A 173 -0.92 14.80 12.83
N GLN A 174 -1.49 15.81 12.18
CA GLN A 174 -2.92 16.10 12.20
C GLN A 174 -3.66 15.24 11.17
N SER A 175 -4.99 15.17 11.29
CA SER A 175 -5.90 14.47 10.38
C SER A 175 -5.66 12.96 10.27
N VAL A 176 -4.95 12.37 11.23
CA VAL A 176 -4.75 10.92 11.34
C VAL A 176 -5.15 10.49 12.75
N THR A 177 -5.73 9.31 12.88
CA THR A 177 -6.15 8.77 14.17
C THR A 177 -5.65 7.35 14.36
N ARG A 178 -5.31 6.99 15.59
CA ARG A 178 -4.92 5.62 15.96
C ARG A 178 -6.04 4.59 15.72
N LYS A 179 -7.30 5.06 15.65
CA LYS A 179 -8.49 4.25 15.36
C LYS A 179 -8.75 4.05 13.86
N SER A 180 -7.83 4.50 13.01
CA SER A 180 -7.97 4.40 11.56
C SER A 180 -8.13 2.94 11.12
N ALA A 181 -8.92 2.72 10.07
CA ALA A 181 -8.99 1.42 9.40
C ALA A 181 -7.79 1.18 8.47
N GLN A 182 -6.96 2.18 8.22
CA GLN A 182 -5.78 2.05 7.38
C GLN A 182 -4.76 1.13 8.07
N GLY A 183 -4.37 0.03 7.42
CA GLY A 183 -3.42 -0.95 7.97
C GLY A 183 -2.09 -0.33 8.40
N ASP A 184 -1.66 0.71 7.68
CA ASP A 184 -0.37 1.40 7.88
C ASP A 184 -0.26 2.11 9.25
N ILE A 185 -1.38 2.40 9.91
CA ILE A 185 -1.37 2.97 11.28
C ILE A 185 -0.70 2.03 12.29
N ARG A 186 -0.60 0.73 11.97
CA ARG A 186 0.05 -0.29 12.81
C ARG A 186 1.55 -0.09 12.96
N LEU A 187 2.19 0.75 12.13
CA LEU A 187 3.59 1.14 12.32
C LEU A 187 3.81 1.79 13.70
N LEU A 188 2.81 2.47 14.26
CA LEU A 188 2.89 3.06 15.61
C LEU A 188 3.22 2.00 16.67
N ALA A 189 2.69 0.79 16.56
CA ALA A 189 2.99 -0.30 17.50
C ALA A 189 4.45 -0.77 17.39
N ILE A 190 5.04 -0.72 16.19
CA ILE A 190 6.47 -0.97 16.00
C ILE A 190 7.30 0.12 16.70
N LEU A 191 6.92 1.39 16.52
CA LEU A 191 7.61 2.52 17.16
C LEU A 191 7.54 2.42 18.69
N GLU A 192 6.38 2.08 19.26
CA GLU A 192 6.23 1.84 20.70
C GLU A 192 7.13 0.70 21.19
N LYS A 193 7.17 -0.42 20.46
CA LYS A 193 8.05 -1.56 20.77
C LYS A 193 9.54 -1.19 20.71
N LEU A 194 9.89 -0.20 19.89
CA LEU A 194 11.24 0.32 19.76
C LEU A 194 11.56 1.43 20.78
N GLY A 195 10.63 1.77 21.67
CA GLY A 195 10.85 2.71 22.77
C GLY A 195 10.34 4.13 22.52
N CYS A 196 9.70 4.41 21.38
CA CYS A 196 9.02 5.69 21.18
C CYS A 196 7.76 5.76 22.04
N ARG A 197 7.42 6.96 22.53
CA ARG A 197 6.13 7.22 23.15
C ARG A 197 5.14 7.67 22.08
N VAL A 198 4.00 7.01 21.99
CA VAL A 198 2.90 7.41 21.10
C VAL A 198 1.73 7.92 21.94
N THR A 199 1.27 9.11 21.61
CA THR A 199 0.06 9.73 22.17
C THR A 199 -0.88 10.07 21.02
N ASP A 200 -2.19 9.95 21.23
CA ASP A 200 -3.18 10.23 20.20
C ASP A 200 -4.40 10.97 20.74
N GLY A 201 -4.99 11.78 19.87
CA GLY A 201 -6.28 12.41 20.06
C GLY A 201 -7.26 11.95 18.99
N GLU A 202 -8.43 12.60 18.93
CA GLU A 202 -9.47 12.22 17.97
C GLU A 202 -9.01 12.37 16.51
N THR A 203 -8.25 13.44 16.21
CA THR A 203 -7.84 13.82 14.86
C THR A 203 -6.33 14.03 14.73
N TRP A 204 -5.53 13.51 15.67
CA TRP A 204 -4.08 13.61 15.57
C TRP A 204 -3.38 12.43 16.25
N VAL A 205 -2.16 12.15 15.81
CA VAL A 205 -1.23 11.22 16.45
C VAL A 205 0.10 11.92 16.64
N GLU A 206 0.74 11.71 17.77
CA GLU A 206 2.03 12.27 18.13
C GLU A 206 2.99 11.15 18.52
N VAL A 207 4.19 11.22 17.96
CA VAL A 207 5.30 10.31 18.28
C VAL A 207 6.40 11.15 18.93
N SER A 208 6.87 10.71 20.08
CA SER A 208 7.98 11.31 20.82
C SER A 208 9.07 10.27 21.05
N ALA A 209 10.32 10.65 20.76
CA ALA A 209 11.49 9.86 21.11
C ALA A 209 12.51 10.73 21.83
N ASP A 210 13.08 10.22 22.92
CA ASP A 210 14.10 10.88 23.74
C ASP A 210 15.34 9.98 23.98
N GLN A 211 15.29 8.73 23.53
CA GLN A 211 16.35 7.74 23.69
C GLN A 211 16.73 7.08 22.35
N ASP A 212 17.80 6.27 22.38
CA ASP A 212 18.11 5.37 21.26
C ASP A 212 16.98 4.33 21.09
N LEU A 213 16.72 3.92 19.85
CA LEU A 213 15.81 2.82 19.55
C LEU A 213 16.28 1.53 20.23
N ALA A 214 15.34 0.71 20.68
CA ALA A 214 15.61 -0.56 21.33
C ALA A 214 16.53 -1.45 20.46
N HIS A 215 17.64 -1.91 21.03
CA HIS A 215 18.67 -2.69 20.34
C HIS A 215 18.36 -4.19 20.30
N GLY A 216 19.25 -4.98 19.68
CA GLY A 216 19.21 -6.44 19.63
C GLY A 216 18.68 -6.99 18.30
N ASP A 217 18.25 -8.25 18.27
CA ASP A 217 17.68 -8.84 17.06
C ASP A 217 16.15 -8.82 17.14
N MET A 218 15.49 -8.34 16.08
CA MET A 218 14.04 -8.22 16.02
C MET A 218 13.49 -8.70 14.67
N THR A 219 12.25 -9.19 14.69
CA THR A 219 11.50 -9.57 13.50
C THR A 219 10.16 -8.86 13.48
N PHE A 220 9.79 -8.30 12.33
CA PHE A 220 8.52 -7.64 12.09
C PHE A 220 7.84 -8.27 10.87
N ASP A 221 6.69 -8.90 11.11
CA ASP A 221 5.77 -9.26 10.02
C ASP A 221 5.09 -7.98 9.52
N MET A 222 5.21 -7.71 8.23
CA MET A 222 4.64 -6.53 7.59
C MET A 222 3.62 -6.85 6.50
N GLY A 223 3.09 -8.08 6.46
CA GLY A 223 2.11 -8.49 5.44
C GLY A 223 0.81 -7.68 5.45
N ASP A 224 0.46 -7.11 6.61
CA ASP A 224 -0.70 -6.24 6.83
C ASP A 224 -0.45 -4.75 6.57
N MET A 225 0.81 -4.34 6.44
CA MET A 225 1.23 -2.96 6.18
C MET A 225 2.47 -2.91 5.27
N PRO A 226 2.44 -3.59 4.11
CA PRO A 226 3.63 -3.78 3.27
C PRO A 226 4.15 -2.46 2.71
N ASP A 227 3.28 -1.47 2.55
CA ASP A 227 3.66 -0.15 2.08
C ASP A 227 4.51 0.62 3.10
N MET A 228 4.57 0.18 4.37
CA MET A 228 5.46 0.70 5.42
C MET A 228 6.88 0.14 5.39
N VAL A 229 7.17 -0.85 4.54
CA VAL A 229 8.49 -1.47 4.48
C VAL A 229 9.63 -0.48 4.18
N PRO A 230 9.49 0.50 3.26
CA PRO A 230 10.52 1.52 3.08
C PRO A 230 10.81 2.33 4.35
N THR A 231 9.76 2.78 5.04
CA THR A 231 9.86 3.52 6.30
C THR A 231 10.50 2.67 7.40
N ALA A 232 10.08 1.41 7.56
CA ALA A 232 10.62 0.49 8.55
C ALA A 232 12.06 0.05 8.23
N GLY A 233 12.42 -0.10 6.95
CA GLY A 233 13.78 -0.42 6.53
C GLY A 233 14.75 0.72 6.83
N VAL A 234 14.35 1.98 6.59
CA VAL A 234 15.13 3.15 7.02
C VAL A 234 15.20 3.22 8.55
N LEU A 235 14.10 2.99 9.27
CA LEU A 235 14.12 2.93 10.74
C LEU A 235 15.14 1.90 11.26
N ALA A 236 15.15 0.71 10.66
CA ALA A 236 16.06 -0.38 11.01
C ALA A 236 17.53 -0.01 10.76
N ALA A 237 17.82 0.82 9.76
CA ALA A 237 19.16 1.27 9.42
C ALA A 237 19.86 2.01 10.59
N TYR A 238 19.09 2.71 11.43
CA TYR A 238 19.58 3.48 12.58
C TYR A 238 19.49 2.72 13.91
N ARG A 239 19.07 1.45 13.89
CA ARG A 239 18.86 0.65 15.08
C ARG A 239 20.04 -0.30 15.30
N LYS A 240 20.62 -0.31 16.50
CA LYS A 240 21.71 -1.25 16.83
C LYS A 240 21.19 -2.71 16.87
N GLY A 241 21.65 -3.54 15.94
CA GLY A 241 21.34 -4.97 15.86
C GLY A 241 20.53 -5.34 14.62
N ARG A 242 20.17 -6.62 14.48
CA ARG A 242 19.52 -7.13 13.26
C ARG A 242 18.03 -6.87 13.27
N THR A 243 17.47 -6.51 12.13
CA THR A 243 16.03 -6.39 11.92
C THR A 243 15.63 -7.17 10.69
N MET A 244 14.78 -8.17 10.89
CA MET A 244 14.19 -8.97 9.83
C MET A 244 12.77 -8.47 9.56
N ILE A 245 12.48 -8.11 8.32
CA ILE A 245 11.14 -7.75 7.85
C ILE A 245 10.65 -8.89 6.97
N THR A 246 9.49 -9.47 7.27
CA THR A 246 8.97 -10.70 6.64
C THR A 246 7.57 -10.52 6.05
N ASN A 247 7.10 -11.51 5.29
CA ASN A 247 5.76 -11.59 4.71
C ASN A 247 5.43 -10.48 3.68
N VAL A 248 6.43 -10.06 2.91
CA VAL A 248 6.33 -8.94 1.96
C VAL A 248 6.92 -9.24 0.57
N ALA A 249 6.98 -10.52 0.19
CA ALA A 249 7.44 -10.98 -1.14
C ALA A 249 6.79 -10.21 -2.31
N HIS A 250 5.49 -9.90 -2.16
CA HIS A 250 4.67 -9.21 -3.16
C HIS A 250 5.10 -7.74 -3.41
N LEU A 251 6.04 -7.19 -2.62
CA LEU A 251 6.64 -5.87 -2.88
C LEU A 251 7.53 -5.83 -4.13
N ARG A 252 7.89 -6.99 -4.71
CA ARG A 252 8.66 -7.12 -5.96
C ARG A 252 7.93 -6.58 -7.20
N ILE A 253 6.61 -6.70 -7.19
CA ILE A 253 5.72 -6.45 -8.33
C ILE A 253 4.92 -5.14 -8.17
N LYS A 254 5.37 -4.26 -7.27
CA LYS A 254 4.76 -2.95 -7.00
C LYS A 254 5.32 -1.90 -7.98
N GLU A 255 5.23 -0.64 -7.59
CA GLU A 255 5.82 0.53 -8.25
C GLU A 255 7.23 0.28 -8.78
N SER A 256 8.06 -0.39 -7.98
CA SER A 256 9.39 -0.89 -8.31
C SER A 256 9.54 -2.31 -7.76
N ASN A 257 10.69 -2.96 -7.96
CA ASN A 257 11.08 -4.07 -7.08
C ASN A 257 11.58 -3.45 -5.77
N ARG A 258 10.64 -3.15 -4.86
CA ARG A 258 10.92 -2.40 -3.64
C ARG A 258 11.91 -3.07 -2.71
N LEU A 259 11.95 -4.41 -2.67
CA LEU A 259 12.91 -5.11 -1.81
C LEU A 259 14.33 -4.91 -2.34
N ALA A 260 14.53 -5.11 -3.64
CA ALA A 260 15.83 -4.89 -4.29
C ALA A 260 16.27 -3.41 -4.20
N ALA A 261 15.34 -2.47 -4.38
CA ALA A 261 15.60 -1.05 -4.22
C ALA A 261 16.04 -0.72 -2.78
N MET A 262 15.28 -1.16 -1.77
CA MET A 262 15.65 -0.94 -0.37
C MET A 262 17.02 -1.52 -0.03
N VAL A 263 17.31 -2.76 -0.44
CA VAL A 263 18.61 -3.39 -0.20
C VAL A 263 19.73 -2.59 -0.87
N THR A 264 19.54 -2.17 -2.12
CA THR A 264 20.53 -1.39 -2.86
C THR A 264 20.82 -0.05 -2.19
N GLU A 265 19.77 0.70 -1.84
CA GLU A 265 19.91 2.04 -1.30
C GLU A 265 20.38 2.05 0.17
N LEU A 266 19.99 1.04 0.98
CA LEU A 266 20.53 0.84 2.33
C LEU A 266 22.03 0.52 2.29
N ASN A 267 22.47 -0.38 1.41
CA ASN A 267 23.89 -0.67 1.24
C ASN A 267 24.66 0.56 0.73
N ARG A 268 24.03 1.40 -0.11
CA ARG A 268 24.66 2.63 -0.61
C ARG A 268 24.93 3.66 0.48
N ILE A 269 24.13 3.71 1.54
CA ILE A 269 24.40 4.54 2.73
C ILE A 269 25.26 3.82 3.78
N GLY A 270 25.88 2.69 3.44
CA GLY A 270 26.81 1.95 4.31
C GLY A 270 26.15 1.01 5.32
N ILE A 271 24.88 0.65 5.12
CA ILE A 271 24.13 -0.25 6.00
C ILE A 271 24.03 -1.62 5.36
N ASN A 272 24.51 -2.66 6.06
CA ASN A 272 24.47 -4.02 5.55
C ASN A 272 23.03 -4.52 5.48
N ALA A 273 22.52 -4.66 4.26
CA ALA A 273 21.18 -5.15 4.00
C ALA A 273 21.21 -6.28 2.97
N SER A 274 20.35 -7.27 3.14
CA SER A 274 20.21 -8.38 2.20
C SER A 274 18.75 -8.73 1.97
N GLU A 275 18.44 -9.16 0.75
CA GLU A 275 17.11 -9.63 0.39
C GLU A 275 16.88 -11.05 0.92
N LEU A 276 15.68 -11.31 1.45
CA LEU A 276 15.20 -12.64 1.82
C LEU A 276 14.15 -13.10 0.81
N SER A 277 13.76 -14.38 0.86
CA SER A 277 12.72 -14.93 -0.04
C SER A 277 11.41 -14.14 0.04
N ASP A 278 11.01 -13.73 1.24
CA ASP A 278 9.75 -13.05 1.55
C ASP A 278 9.94 -11.69 2.23
N GLY A 279 11.12 -11.09 2.15
CA GLY A 279 11.45 -9.97 3.01
C GLY A 279 12.84 -9.39 2.82
N LEU A 280 13.34 -8.75 3.87
CA LEU A 280 14.68 -8.18 3.93
C LEU A 280 15.27 -8.26 5.34
N LEU A 281 16.58 -8.39 5.41
CA LEU A 281 17.37 -8.31 6.63
C LEU A 281 18.19 -7.03 6.60
N VAL A 282 18.14 -6.25 7.67
CA VAL A 282 18.93 -5.02 7.86
C VAL A 282 19.76 -5.16 9.14
N GLU A 283 21.07 -5.03 9.03
CA GLU A 283 21.95 -4.90 10.18
C GLU A 283 22.23 -3.42 10.41
N GLY A 284 21.49 -2.81 11.35
CA GLY A 284 21.56 -1.37 11.55
C GLY A 284 22.90 -0.92 12.14
N GLY A 285 23.27 0.33 11.84
CA GLY A 285 24.60 0.87 12.06
C GLY A 285 24.63 2.39 11.97
N THR A 286 25.67 2.94 11.35
CA THR A 286 25.85 4.39 11.17
C THR A 286 25.87 4.71 9.69
N PRO A 287 24.77 5.25 9.13
CA PRO A 287 24.73 5.60 7.72
C PRO A 287 25.67 6.74 7.34
N HIS A 288 26.09 6.78 6.07
CA HIS A 288 26.82 7.89 5.46
C HIS A 288 26.04 8.50 4.26
N GLY A 289 26.48 9.67 3.81
CA GLY A 289 25.89 10.35 2.66
C GLY A 289 26.03 9.57 1.35
N ALA A 290 25.01 9.65 0.50
CA ALA A 290 24.97 9.08 -0.84
C ALA A 290 23.82 9.66 -1.69
N ASP A 291 23.94 9.57 -3.00
CA ASP A 291 22.84 9.84 -3.93
C ASP A 291 21.88 8.64 -3.99
N ILE A 292 20.61 8.87 -3.67
CA ILE A 292 19.57 7.87 -3.59
C ILE A 292 18.77 7.82 -4.88
N SER A 293 18.77 6.64 -5.50
CA SER A 293 17.92 6.33 -6.66
C SER A 293 16.51 6.02 -6.20
N THR A 294 15.50 6.63 -6.82
CA THR A 294 14.10 6.51 -6.36
C THR A 294 13.32 5.43 -7.09
N TYR A 295 13.81 4.97 -8.25
CA TYR A 295 13.14 3.96 -9.09
C TYR A 295 11.71 4.35 -9.49
N ASN A 296 11.41 5.66 -9.58
CA ASN A 296 10.06 6.21 -9.75
C ASN A 296 9.06 5.72 -8.67
N ASP A 297 9.56 5.47 -7.45
CA ASP A 297 8.81 5.02 -6.30
C ASP A 297 8.86 6.08 -5.20
N HIS A 298 7.74 6.77 -5.01
CA HIS A 298 7.60 7.83 -4.01
C HIS A 298 7.95 7.37 -2.60
N ARG A 299 7.74 6.09 -2.27
CA ARG A 299 7.99 5.59 -0.91
C ARG A 299 9.48 5.50 -0.62
N ILE A 300 10.28 5.09 -1.60
CA ILE A 300 11.74 5.06 -1.49
C ILE A 300 12.25 6.50 -1.31
N ALA A 301 11.80 7.42 -2.17
CA ALA A 301 12.20 8.82 -2.09
C ALA A 301 11.89 9.45 -0.72
N MET A 302 10.64 9.31 -0.24
CA MET A 302 10.21 9.93 1.02
C MET A 302 10.88 9.29 2.25
N SER A 303 11.06 7.97 2.30
CA SER A 303 11.75 7.31 3.42
C SER A 303 13.21 7.73 3.53
N PHE A 304 13.95 7.76 2.41
CA PHE A 304 15.36 8.19 2.43
C PHE A 304 15.53 9.71 2.57
N ALA A 305 14.54 10.51 2.15
CA ALA A 305 14.55 11.95 2.44
C ALA A 305 14.55 12.22 3.95
N VAL A 306 13.78 11.44 4.71
CA VAL A 306 13.80 11.51 6.18
C VAL A 306 15.15 11.08 6.76
N ALA A 307 15.80 10.05 6.18
CA ALA A 307 17.16 9.68 6.56
C ALA A 307 18.16 10.84 6.36
N GLY A 308 17.99 11.62 5.29
CA GLY A 308 18.81 12.80 4.99
C GLY A 308 18.69 13.95 5.99
N LEU A 309 17.62 13.99 6.79
CA LEU A 309 17.53 14.94 7.93
C LEU A 309 18.56 14.62 9.03
N ILE A 310 18.99 13.36 9.13
CA ILE A 310 19.82 12.85 10.22
C ILE A 310 21.25 12.60 9.75
N THR A 311 21.40 12.14 8.50
CA THR A 311 22.69 11.80 7.90
C THR A 311 23.03 12.81 6.81
N PRO A 312 23.98 13.73 7.06
CA PRO A 312 24.41 14.70 6.05
C PRO A 312 24.91 14.04 4.76
N GLY A 313 24.56 14.63 3.62
CA GLY A 313 25.01 14.19 2.30
C GLY A 313 24.18 13.09 1.65
N ILE A 314 23.01 12.74 2.21
CA ILE A 314 22.01 11.94 1.49
C ILE A 314 21.22 12.88 0.56
N GLU A 315 21.26 12.62 -0.74
CA GLU A 315 20.57 13.41 -1.76
C GLU A 315 19.59 12.55 -2.56
N ILE A 316 18.37 13.05 -2.78
CA ILE A 316 17.34 12.31 -3.54
C ILE A 316 17.38 12.74 -5.01
N VAL A 317 17.70 11.81 -5.91
CA VAL A 317 17.97 12.10 -7.33
C VAL A 317 16.72 12.55 -8.10
N ASP A 318 15.59 11.87 -7.92
CA ASP A 318 14.32 12.23 -8.57
C ASP A 318 13.28 12.64 -7.54
N LYS A 319 13.28 13.94 -7.22
CA LYS A 319 12.37 14.52 -6.22
C LYS A 319 10.92 14.56 -6.68
N LYS A 320 10.63 14.52 -7.99
CA LYS A 320 9.26 14.66 -8.52
C LYS A 320 8.43 13.40 -8.35
N CYS A 321 9.05 12.23 -8.18
CA CYS A 321 8.29 10.98 -8.03
C CYS A 321 7.31 11.00 -6.83
N VAL A 322 7.53 11.86 -5.83
CA VAL A 322 6.63 12.02 -4.67
C VAL A 322 5.24 12.55 -5.05
N ASP A 323 5.12 13.28 -6.16
CA ASP A 323 3.86 13.87 -6.64
C ASP A 323 2.77 12.83 -6.90
N LYS A 324 3.16 11.55 -7.02
CA LYS A 324 2.24 10.43 -7.14
C LYS A 324 1.29 10.30 -5.94
N SER A 325 1.74 10.63 -4.73
CA SER A 325 0.93 10.47 -3.51
C SER A 325 0.98 11.68 -2.58
N PHE A 326 2.05 12.47 -2.62
CA PHE A 326 2.23 13.60 -1.71
C PHE A 326 3.03 14.75 -2.37
N PRO A 327 2.40 15.53 -3.27
CA PRO A 327 3.08 16.61 -4.00
C PRO A 327 3.73 17.68 -3.11
N GLU A 328 3.15 17.93 -1.93
CA GLU A 328 3.64 18.92 -0.97
C GLU A 328 4.71 18.36 0.00
N PHE A 329 5.12 17.09 -0.16
CA PHE A 329 6.03 16.40 0.76
C PHE A 329 7.27 17.20 1.11
N TRP A 330 7.98 17.75 0.10
CA TRP A 330 9.22 18.49 0.32
C TRP A 330 8.99 19.79 1.12
N GLN A 331 7.83 20.42 0.93
CA GLN A 331 7.46 21.65 1.65
C GLN A 331 7.15 21.34 3.10
N GLU A 332 6.46 20.23 3.37
CA GLU A 332 6.17 19.78 4.73
C GLU A 332 7.43 19.29 5.45
N LEU A 333 8.30 18.54 4.77
CA LEU A 333 9.56 18.05 5.34
C LEU A 333 10.49 19.20 5.74
N ALA A 334 10.53 20.28 4.95
CA ALA A 334 11.35 21.46 5.23
C ALA A 334 10.92 22.26 6.48
N LYS A 335 9.78 21.94 7.08
CA LYS A 335 9.31 22.55 8.34
C LYS A 335 9.90 21.89 9.59
N LEU A 336 10.55 20.74 9.43
CA LEU A 336 11.23 19.99 10.51
C LEU A 336 12.66 20.50 10.73
#